data_AF-A0A645CP98-F1
#
_entry.id   AF-A0A645CP98-F1
#
_cell.length_a   1.000
_cell.length_b   1.000
_cell.length_c   1.000
_cell.angle_alpha   90.00
_cell.angle_beta   90.00
_cell.angle_gamma   90.00
#
_symmetry.space_group_name_H-M   'P 1'
#
loop_
_entity.id
_entity.type
_entity.pdbx_description
1 polymer ?
#
loop_
_entity_poly.entity_id
_entity_poly.type
_entity_poly.pdbx_seq_one_letter_code
_entity_poly.pdbx_strand_id
1 'polypeptide(L)'
;MGVLFRFYKAGGKAARRERRASSQFQTKRLTAALTGSITGSFLSTLNICAFVVFFTVVIRMLFLSGLLSLVAGWLGMLLAPLGLNALWASQLLTGLVELTSGVWSLSGGGALTGRMSMAAFMLGWAGISVHCQVLSFLGDSGLSPKTYLMGKLLHGALAALLTAGLCALIPLDASVSYYIAQQVEGIAGMDFESALVLSTVSAWVMGLLFLLLAAMAVRNKGRKLKRSVV
;
A
#
# COMPACT_ATOMS: atom_id res chain seq x y z
N MET A 1 10.18 -4.08 7.29
CA MET A 1 9.65 -5.14 8.18
C MET A 1 10.31 -6.50 8.00
N GLY A 2 10.48 -7.02 6.78
CA GLY A 2 11.13 -8.34 6.56
C GLY A 2 12.58 -8.45 7.08
N VAL A 3 13.33 -7.34 7.12
CA VAL A 3 14.69 -7.29 7.71
C VAL A 3 14.65 -7.32 9.25
N LEU A 4 13.64 -6.69 9.86
CA LEU A 4 13.49 -6.59 11.32
C LEU A 4 13.12 -7.94 11.95
N PHE A 5 12.32 -8.75 11.24
CA PHE A 5 11.93 -10.10 11.68
C PHE A 5 12.83 -11.22 11.13
N ARG A 6 13.91 -10.89 10.41
CA ARG A 6 14.85 -11.86 9.83
C ARG A 6 15.48 -12.79 10.87
N PHE A 7 15.57 -12.36 12.12
CA PHE A 7 16.17 -13.12 13.22
C PHE A 7 15.15 -13.75 14.18
N TYR A 8 13.85 -13.56 13.95
CA TYR A 8 12.82 -14.23 14.73
C TYR A 8 12.87 -15.74 14.44
N LYS A 9 13.21 -16.54 15.46
CA LYS A 9 13.45 -17.99 15.39
C LYS A 9 14.75 -18.43 14.66
N ALA A 10 15.84 -17.67 14.80
CA ALA A 10 17.16 -18.07 14.33
C ALA A 10 17.75 -19.35 14.99
N GLY A 11 17.14 -19.85 16.08
CA GLY A 11 17.53 -21.08 16.78
C GLY A 11 17.00 -22.39 16.19
N GLY A 12 16.12 -22.35 15.18
CA GLY A 12 15.54 -23.55 14.55
C GLY A 12 16.31 -24.12 13.36
N LYS A 13 17.60 -23.78 13.21
CA LYS A 13 18.39 -24.13 12.00
C LYS A 13 18.60 -25.64 11.83
N ALA A 14 18.50 -26.44 12.88
CA ALA A 14 18.61 -27.89 12.80
C ALA A 14 17.39 -28.54 12.09
N ALA A 15 16.16 -28.06 12.35
CA ALA A 15 14.93 -28.64 11.79
C ALA A 15 14.67 -28.24 10.31
N ARG A 16 15.33 -27.17 9.81
CA ARG A 16 15.12 -26.68 8.44
C ARG A 16 15.89 -27.48 7.40
N ARG A 17 16.89 -28.27 7.81
CA ARG A 17 17.70 -29.10 6.89
C ARG A 17 16.98 -30.39 6.48
N GLU A 18 16.07 -30.90 7.31
CA GLU A 18 15.31 -32.13 7.02
C GLU A 18 14.06 -31.92 6.18
N ARG A 19 13.43 -30.72 6.23
CA ARG A 19 12.23 -30.39 5.43
C ARG A 19 12.51 -29.96 3.99
N ARG A 20 13.72 -30.18 3.49
CA ARG A 20 14.05 -30.07 2.06
C ARG A 20 13.70 -31.36 1.30
N ALA A 21 12.76 -32.15 1.82
CA ALA A 21 12.08 -33.18 1.07
C ALA A 21 11.52 -32.54 -0.21
N SER A 22 12.02 -33.02 -1.34
CA SER A 22 11.69 -32.58 -2.69
C SER A 22 10.20 -32.26 -2.82
N SER A 23 9.87 -30.98 -3.07
CA SER A 23 8.57 -30.64 -3.64
C SER A 23 8.51 -31.35 -4.99
N GLN A 24 7.85 -32.51 -5.02
CA GLN A 24 7.46 -33.13 -6.27
C GLN A 24 6.51 -32.13 -6.95
N PHE A 25 6.98 -31.51 -8.03
CA PHE A 25 6.11 -30.80 -8.95
C PHE A 25 5.20 -31.86 -9.58
N GLN A 26 4.07 -32.15 -8.91
CA GLN A 26 2.97 -32.86 -9.52
C GLN A 26 2.39 -31.95 -10.59
N THR A 27 2.72 -32.23 -11.84
CA THR A 27 2.11 -31.58 -13.00
C THR A 27 0.63 -31.96 -13.04
N LYS A 28 -0.21 -31.20 -12.32
CA LYS A 28 -1.67 -31.32 -12.46
C LYS A 28 -2.02 -31.08 -13.92
N ARG A 29 -2.96 -31.87 -14.46
CA ARG A 29 -3.51 -31.63 -15.80
C ARG A 29 -3.98 -30.17 -15.90
N LEU A 30 -3.68 -29.52 -17.02
CA LEU A 30 -3.98 -28.09 -17.23
C LEU A 30 -5.44 -27.76 -16.95
N THR A 31 -6.37 -28.64 -17.33
CA THR A 31 -7.81 -28.50 -17.03
C THR A 31 -8.09 -28.46 -15.53
N ALA A 32 -7.53 -29.39 -14.75
CA ALA A 32 -7.70 -29.43 -13.31
C ALA A 32 -7.03 -28.23 -12.61
N ALA A 33 -5.87 -27.79 -13.11
CA ALA A 33 -5.19 -26.60 -12.60
C ALA A 33 -6.00 -25.32 -12.89
N LEU A 34 -6.54 -25.18 -14.11
CA LEU A 34 -7.37 -24.05 -14.51
C LEU A 34 -8.65 -23.99 -13.68
N THR A 35 -9.45 -25.07 -13.65
CA THR A 35 -10.68 -25.12 -12.86
C THR A 35 -10.39 -24.85 -11.38
N GLY A 36 -9.34 -25.46 -10.82
CA GLY A 36 -8.94 -25.22 -9.43
C GLY A 36 -8.55 -23.77 -9.16
N SER A 37 -7.84 -23.11 -10.08
CA SER A 37 -7.46 -21.70 -9.94
C SER A 37 -8.67 -20.75 -10.03
N ILE A 38 -9.61 -21.02 -10.94
CA ILE A 38 -10.83 -20.24 -11.09
C ILE A 38 -11.70 -20.39 -9.84
N THR A 39 -12.01 -21.62 -9.41
CA THR A 39 -12.78 -21.87 -8.19
C THR A 39 -12.10 -21.28 -6.95
N GLY A 40 -10.78 -21.42 -6.83
CA GLY A 40 -10.00 -20.84 -5.74
C GLY A 40 -10.08 -19.31 -5.70
N SER A 41 -9.91 -18.65 -6.84
CA SER A 41 -10.03 -17.18 -6.95
C SER A 41 -11.45 -16.71 -6.63
N PHE A 42 -12.48 -17.42 -7.10
CA PHE A 42 -13.87 -17.10 -6.84
C PHE A 42 -14.22 -17.19 -5.35
N LEU A 43 -13.83 -18.29 -4.68
CA LEU A 43 -14.00 -18.45 -3.23
C LEU A 43 -13.24 -17.37 -2.45
N SER A 44 -12.01 -17.03 -2.88
CA SER A 44 -11.24 -15.96 -2.26
C SER A 44 -11.95 -14.62 -2.36
N THR A 45 -12.50 -14.27 -3.53
CA THR A 45 -13.26 -13.03 -3.74
C THR A 45 -14.53 -13.01 -2.89
N LEU A 46 -15.30 -14.11 -2.87
CA LEU A 46 -16.50 -14.22 -2.04
C LEU A 46 -16.18 -14.04 -0.55
N ASN A 47 -15.09 -14.63 -0.07
CA ASN A 47 -14.66 -14.46 1.31
C ASN A 47 -14.32 -12.99 1.61
N ILE A 48 -13.56 -12.32 0.72
CA ILE A 48 -13.25 -10.89 0.88
C ILE A 48 -14.55 -10.07 0.97
N CYS A 49 -15.48 -10.26 0.03
CA CYS A 49 -16.78 -9.57 0.05
C CYS A 49 -17.58 -9.86 1.31
N ALA A 50 -17.67 -11.11 1.75
CA ALA A 50 -18.40 -11.50 2.95
C ALA A 50 -17.87 -10.81 4.19
N PHE A 51 -16.53 -10.77 4.36
CA PHE A 51 -15.91 -10.06 5.48
C PHE A 51 -16.13 -8.55 5.39
N VAL A 52 -15.98 -7.92 4.23
CA VAL A 52 -16.23 -6.48 4.06
C VAL A 52 -17.68 -6.13 4.42
N VAL A 53 -18.65 -6.87 3.89
CA VAL A 53 -20.08 -6.66 4.18
C VAL A 53 -20.37 -6.86 5.67
N PHE A 54 -19.90 -7.96 6.25
CA PHE A 54 -20.07 -8.26 7.67
C PHE A 54 -19.54 -7.12 8.55
N PHE A 55 -18.28 -6.71 8.36
CA PHE A 55 -17.68 -5.65 9.16
C PHE A 55 -18.31 -4.28 8.90
N THR A 56 -18.77 -4.00 7.68
CA THR A 56 -19.55 -2.79 7.39
C THR A 56 -20.84 -2.75 8.21
N VAL A 57 -21.58 -3.87 8.28
CA VAL A 57 -22.79 -4.00 9.11
C VAL A 57 -22.46 -3.86 10.60
N VAL A 58 -21.39 -4.51 11.08
CA VAL A 58 -20.94 -4.37 12.48
C VAL A 58 -20.62 -2.91 12.82
N ILE A 59 -19.87 -2.21 11.97
CA ILE A 59 -19.58 -0.78 12.15
C ILE A 59 -20.89 0.01 12.19
N ARG A 60 -21.84 -0.29 11.31
CA ARG A 60 -23.14 0.39 11.29
C ARG A 60 -23.92 0.16 12.59
N MET A 61 -23.93 -1.05 13.14
CA MET A 61 -24.54 -1.34 14.44
C MET A 61 -23.81 -0.64 15.60
N LEU A 62 -22.47 -0.61 15.59
CA LEU A 62 -21.67 0.12 16.58
C LEU A 62 -21.93 1.62 16.55
N PHE A 63 -22.14 2.18 15.35
CA PHE A 63 -22.51 3.58 15.18
C PHE A 63 -23.93 3.85 15.70
N LEU A 64 -24.92 3.05 15.31
CA LEU A 64 -26.32 3.21 15.73
C LEU A 64 -26.53 2.97 17.24
N SER A 65 -25.72 2.10 17.86
CA SER A 65 -25.73 1.88 19.32
C SER A 65 -25.04 3.00 20.11
N GLY A 66 -24.37 3.94 19.45
CA GLY A 66 -23.61 5.00 20.11
C GLY A 66 -22.25 4.57 20.69
N LEU A 67 -21.93 3.28 20.68
CA LEU A 67 -20.65 2.77 21.20
C LEU A 67 -19.46 3.35 20.44
N LEU A 68 -19.56 3.44 19.11
CA LEU A 68 -18.50 4.01 18.28
C LEU A 68 -18.26 5.48 18.63
N SER A 69 -19.34 6.25 18.82
CA SER A 69 -19.28 7.68 19.18
C SER A 69 -18.67 7.88 20.57
N LEU A 70 -19.00 7.02 21.53
CA LEU A 70 -18.41 7.04 22.87
C LEU A 70 -16.90 6.79 22.79
N VAL A 71 -16.49 5.69 22.16
CA VAL A 71 -15.06 5.34 22.03
C VAL A 71 -14.32 6.42 21.23
N ALA A 72 -14.91 6.97 20.18
CA ALA A 72 -14.32 8.06 19.41
C ALA A 72 -14.16 9.35 20.22
N GLY A 73 -15.10 9.67 21.12
CA GLY A 73 -14.97 10.80 22.04
C GLY A 73 -13.81 10.63 23.01
N TRP A 74 -13.71 9.46 23.65
CA TRP A 74 -12.59 9.11 24.52
C TRP A 74 -11.25 9.13 23.78
N LEU A 75 -11.21 8.53 22.60
CA LEU A 75 -10.00 8.47 21.78
C LEU A 75 -9.60 9.84 21.24
N GLY A 76 -10.58 10.68 20.88
CA GLY A 76 -10.36 12.07 20.48
C GLY A 76 -9.79 12.93 21.61
N MET A 77 -10.20 12.68 22.86
CA MET A 77 -9.60 13.36 24.02
C MET A 77 -8.16 12.91 24.23
N LEU A 78 -7.88 11.61 24.13
CA LEU A 78 -6.53 11.06 24.28
C LEU A 78 -5.58 11.52 23.15
N LEU A 79 -6.10 11.64 21.93
CA LEU A 79 -5.35 12.03 20.73
C LEU A 79 -5.47 13.53 20.43
N ALA A 80 -6.12 14.32 21.30
CA ALA A 80 -6.18 15.78 21.16
C ALA A 80 -4.80 16.44 21.02
N PRO A 81 -3.73 16.00 21.73
CA PRO A 81 -2.38 16.54 21.53
C PRO A 81 -1.81 16.32 20.12
N LEU A 82 -2.35 15.33 19.39
CA LEU A 82 -1.98 15.02 18.01
C LEU A 82 -2.88 15.75 16.99
N GLY A 83 -3.79 16.61 17.45
CA GLY A 83 -4.72 17.36 16.60
C GLY A 83 -5.92 16.54 16.10
N LEU A 84 -6.17 15.35 16.66
CA LEU A 84 -7.28 14.49 16.25
C LEU A 84 -8.52 14.81 17.09
N ASN A 85 -9.55 15.36 16.43
CA ASN A 85 -10.86 15.57 17.05
C ASN A 85 -11.70 14.27 17.03
N ALA A 86 -12.88 14.29 17.66
CA ALA A 86 -13.76 13.11 17.71
C ALA A 86 -14.19 12.58 16.33
N LEU A 87 -14.31 13.45 15.31
CA LEU A 87 -14.59 13.04 13.93
C LEU A 87 -13.44 12.20 13.38
N TRP A 88 -12.21 12.70 13.46
CA TRP A 88 -11.01 11.98 13.03
C TRP A 88 -10.82 10.66 13.79
N ALA A 89 -11.09 10.65 15.10
CA ALA A 89 -11.03 9.44 15.91
C ALA A 89 -12.07 8.40 15.46
N SER A 90 -13.30 8.82 15.12
CA SER A 90 -14.33 7.90 14.60
C SER A 90 -13.95 7.31 13.25
N GLN A 91 -13.43 8.14 12.32
CA GLN A 91 -12.92 7.70 11.03
C GLN A 91 -11.75 6.71 11.19
N LEU A 92 -10.82 7.01 12.10
CA LEU A 92 -9.71 6.11 12.46
C LEU A 92 -10.23 4.77 12.96
N LEU A 93 -11.20 4.78 13.88
CA LEU A 93 -11.79 3.56 14.45
C LEU A 93 -12.51 2.75 13.38
N THR A 94 -13.25 3.40 12.47
CA THR A 94 -13.83 2.75 11.29
C THR A 94 -12.75 2.06 10.46
N GLY A 95 -11.63 2.73 10.13
CA GLY A 95 -10.54 2.14 9.36
C GLY A 95 -9.73 1.06 10.10
N LEU A 96 -9.67 1.13 11.43
CA LEU A 96 -9.08 0.07 12.25
C LEU A 96 -9.90 -1.22 12.19
N VAL A 97 -11.23 -1.12 12.09
CA VAL A 97 -12.13 -2.26 11.99
C VAL A 97 -12.23 -2.76 10.55
N GLU A 98 -12.53 -1.85 9.61
CA GLU A 98 -12.73 -2.15 8.19
C GLU A 98 -12.10 -1.06 7.32
N LEU A 99 -11.07 -1.46 6.58
CA LEU A 99 -10.22 -0.56 5.81
C LEU A 99 -10.99 0.27 4.77
N THR A 100 -11.90 -0.35 4.02
CA THR A 100 -12.55 0.25 2.85
C THR A 100 -13.42 1.43 3.26
N SER A 101 -14.29 1.22 4.24
CA SER A 101 -15.18 2.23 4.83
C SER A 101 -14.38 3.31 5.55
N GLY A 102 -13.29 2.93 6.22
CA GLY A 102 -12.38 3.87 6.86
C GLY A 102 -11.77 4.84 5.87
N VAL A 103 -11.11 4.35 4.83
CA VAL A 103 -10.50 5.18 3.78
C VAL A 103 -11.56 5.99 3.04
N TRP A 104 -12.72 5.42 2.75
CA TRP A 104 -13.82 6.14 2.13
C TRP A 104 -14.29 7.32 2.98
N SER A 105 -14.35 7.16 4.31
CA SER A 105 -14.75 8.22 5.23
C SER A 105 -13.77 9.41 5.24
N LEU A 106 -12.53 9.23 4.78
CA LEU A 106 -11.52 10.28 4.66
C LEU A 106 -11.68 11.17 3.42
N SER A 107 -12.54 10.79 2.47
CA SER A 107 -12.77 11.57 1.25
C SER A 107 -13.39 12.94 1.50
N GLY A 108 -13.90 13.20 2.71
CA GLY A 108 -14.48 14.47 3.15
C GLY A 108 -13.47 15.59 3.50
N GLY A 109 -13.97 16.63 4.17
CA GLY A 109 -13.23 17.84 4.53
C GLY A 109 -12.15 17.64 5.61
N GLY A 110 -11.21 18.60 5.68
CA GLY A 110 -10.06 18.57 6.58
C GLY A 110 -8.72 18.74 5.84
N ALA A 111 -7.64 19.01 6.59
CA ALA A 111 -6.31 19.22 6.01
C ALA A 111 -5.87 17.99 5.20
N LEU A 112 -5.39 18.22 3.97
CA LEU A 112 -4.97 17.15 3.05
C LEU A 112 -3.87 16.28 3.65
N THR A 113 -2.89 16.89 4.31
CA THR A 113 -1.80 16.21 5.02
C THR A 113 -2.31 15.23 6.07
N GLY A 114 -3.30 15.64 6.87
CA GLY A 114 -3.92 14.77 7.87
C GLY A 114 -4.64 13.57 7.24
N ARG A 115 -5.39 13.82 6.15
CA ARG A 115 -6.11 12.77 5.40
C ARG A 115 -5.15 11.75 4.81
N MET A 116 -4.09 12.23 4.18
CA MET A 116 -3.08 11.38 3.53
C MET A 116 -2.31 10.55 4.56
N SER A 117 -1.88 11.15 5.67
CA SER A 117 -1.21 10.44 6.76
C SER A 117 -2.12 9.37 7.38
N MET A 118 -3.38 9.70 7.67
CA MET A 118 -4.33 8.76 8.24
C MET A 118 -4.68 7.62 7.26
N ALA A 119 -4.84 7.92 5.97
CA ALA A 119 -5.04 6.91 4.93
C ALA A 119 -3.83 5.98 4.83
N ALA A 120 -2.61 6.52 4.87
CA ALA A 120 -1.38 5.72 4.85
C ALA A 120 -1.28 4.79 6.06
N PHE A 121 -1.66 5.26 7.25
CA PHE A 121 -1.77 4.42 8.45
C PHE A 121 -2.79 3.29 8.26
N MET A 122 -4.02 3.62 7.85
CA MET A 122 -5.09 2.63 7.64
C MET A 122 -4.68 1.56 6.63
N LEU A 123 -4.11 1.96 5.49
CA LEU A 123 -3.63 1.04 4.46
C LEU A 123 -2.50 0.13 4.97
N GLY A 124 -1.58 0.68 5.77
CA GLY A 124 -0.51 -0.09 6.39
C GLY A 124 -1.01 -1.09 7.44
N TRP A 125 -2.00 -0.68 8.25
CA TRP A 125 -2.68 -1.52 9.23
C TRP A 125 -3.51 -2.62 8.56
N ALA A 126 -4.28 -2.28 7.53
CA ALA A 126 -5.19 -3.12 6.74
C ALA A 126 -6.56 -3.46 7.38
N GLY A 127 -6.77 -3.18 8.67
CA GLY A 127 -8.06 -3.39 9.34
C GLY A 127 -8.25 -4.80 9.93
N ILE A 128 -9.07 -4.90 10.98
CA ILE A 128 -9.38 -6.18 11.65
C ILE A 128 -9.98 -7.19 10.66
N SER A 129 -10.82 -6.74 9.73
CA SER A 129 -11.41 -7.61 8.69
C SER A 129 -10.37 -8.37 7.89
N VAL A 130 -9.32 -7.68 7.42
CA VAL A 130 -8.22 -8.29 6.65
C VAL A 130 -7.33 -9.13 7.55
N HIS A 131 -7.12 -8.75 8.81
CA HIS A 131 -6.38 -9.59 9.75
C HIS A 131 -7.07 -10.92 9.99
N CYS A 132 -8.40 -10.94 10.17
CA CYS A 132 -9.17 -12.18 10.30
C CYS A 132 -9.02 -13.08 9.07
N GLN A 133 -9.10 -12.49 7.87
CA GLN A 133 -8.87 -13.23 6.61
C GLN A 133 -7.45 -13.81 6.56
N VAL A 134 -6.42 -13.03 6.89
CA VAL A 134 -5.05 -13.51 6.83
C VAL A 134 -4.80 -14.58 7.88
N LEU A 135 -5.33 -14.42 9.10
CA LEU A 135 -5.13 -15.37 10.19
C LEU A 135 -5.80 -16.72 9.93
N SER A 136 -6.93 -16.76 9.22
CA SER A 136 -7.55 -18.04 8.82
C SER A 136 -6.68 -18.82 7.82
N PHE A 137 -5.86 -18.14 7.02
CA PHE A 137 -4.83 -18.76 6.17
C PHE A 137 -3.49 -18.99 6.90
N LEU A 138 -3.16 -18.15 7.89
CA LEU A 138 -1.85 -18.16 8.56
C LEU A 138 -1.71 -19.29 9.59
N GLY A 139 -2.83 -19.82 10.11
CA GLY A 139 -2.84 -20.94 11.07
C GLY A 139 -1.95 -22.11 10.65
N ASP A 140 -1.87 -22.38 9.35
CA ASP A 140 -1.10 -23.50 8.79
C ASP A 140 0.38 -23.18 8.51
N SER A 141 0.77 -21.90 8.56
CA SER A 141 2.10 -21.43 8.12
C SER A 141 3.13 -21.26 9.26
N GLY A 142 2.74 -21.52 10.52
CA GLY A 142 3.64 -21.55 11.67
C GLY A 142 4.20 -20.19 12.11
N LEU A 143 3.65 -19.10 11.58
CA LEU A 143 3.97 -17.72 11.93
C LEU A 143 3.10 -17.29 13.12
N SER A 144 3.71 -16.73 14.17
CA SER A 144 2.92 -16.27 15.32
C SER A 144 2.02 -15.08 14.94
N PRO A 145 0.71 -15.13 15.23
CA PRO A 145 -0.24 -14.04 14.95
C PRO A 145 0.23 -12.68 15.51
N LYS A 146 0.84 -12.70 16.70
CA LYS A 146 1.34 -11.50 17.39
C LYS A 146 2.41 -10.76 16.59
N THR A 147 3.39 -11.48 16.03
CA THR A 147 4.47 -10.85 15.24
C THR A 147 3.96 -10.27 13.93
N TYR A 148 3.00 -10.96 13.31
CA TYR A 148 2.33 -10.45 12.12
C TYR A 148 1.59 -9.14 12.41
N LEU A 149 0.77 -9.12 13.48
CA LEU A 149 -0.02 -7.94 13.85
C LEU A 149 0.86 -6.75 14.25
N MET A 150 1.90 -6.97 15.06
CA MET A 150 2.85 -5.90 15.42
C MET A 150 3.62 -5.38 14.21
N GLY A 151 4.00 -6.26 13.27
CA GLY A 151 4.64 -5.85 12.03
C GLY A 151 3.75 -4.96 11.17
N LYS A 152 2.46 -5.26 11.12
CA LYS A 152 1.45 -4.44 10.42
C LYS A 152 1.21 -3.10 11.10
N LEU A 153 1.09 -3.09 12.44
CA LEU A 153 0.96 -1.85 13.21
C LEU A 153 2.16 -0.91 12.98
N LEU A 154 3.38 -1.44 13.09
CA LEU A 154 4.60 -0.66 12.88
C LEU A 154 4.72 -0.17 11.43
N HIS A 155 4.28 -0.97 10.46
CA HIS A 155 4.24 -0.56 9.06
C HIS A 155 3.27 0.60 8.83
N GLY A 156 2.05 0.53 9.39
CA GLY A 156 1.09 1.63 9.34
C GLY A 156 1.61 2.89 10.01
N ALA A 157 2.18 2.79 11.21
CA ALA A 157 2.74 3.94 11.93
C ALA A 157 3.87 4.62 11.13
N LEU A 158 4.81 3.85 10.59
CA LEU A 158 5.88 4.40 9.76
C LEU A 158 5.35 4.99 8.46
N ALA A 159 4.36 4.38 7.82
CA ALA A 159 3.73 4.92 6.61
C ALA A 159 3.10 6.29 6.88
N ALA A 160 2.32 6.43 7.96
CA ALA A 160 1.76 7.71 8.38
C ALA A 160 2.83 8.78 8.62
N LEU A 161 3.89 8.43 9.38
CA LEU A 161 4.97 9.38 9.67
C LEU A 161 5.71 9.84 8.41
N LEU A 162 6.02 8.91 7.50
CA LEU A 162 6.68 9.22 6.24
C LEU A 162 5.78 10.07 5.35
N THR A 163 4.49 9.76 5.25
CA THR A 163 3.53 10.56 4.47
C THR A 163 3.34 11.95 5.06
N ALA A 164 3.20 12.08 6.38
CA ALA A 164 3.11 13.37 7.05
C ALA A 164 4.37 14.22 6.80
N GLY A 165 5.56 13.62 6.93
CA GLY A 165 6.83 14.29 6.64
C GLY A 165 6.93 14.71 5.17
N LEU A 166 6.52 13.86 4.24
CA LEU A 166 6.54 14.18 2.81
C LEU A 166 5.58 15.33 2.46
N CYS A 167 4.36 15.32 3.01
CA CYS A 167 3.40 16.41 2.81
C CYS A 167 3.81 17.71 3.52
N ALA A 168 4.65 17.64 4.56
CA ALA A 168 5.23 18.84 5.18
C ALA A 168 6.40 19.41 4.34
N LEU A 169 7.17 18.54 3.66
CA LEU A 169 8.28 18.95 2.80
C LEU A 169 7.81 19.44 1.42
N ILE A 170 6.70 18.90 0.92
CA ILE A 170 6.11 19.24 -0.37
C ILE A 170 4.76 19.91 -0.10
N PRO A 171 4.64 21.24 -0.23
CA PRO A 171 3.37 21.93 -0.05
C PRO A 171 2.39 21.49 -1.14
N LEU A 172 1.40 20.68 -0.75
CA LEU A 172 0.33 20.18 -1.62
C LEU A 172 -0.90 21.11 -1.59
N ASP A 173 -0.72 22.39 -1.27
CA ASP A 173 -1.81 23.35 -1.07
C ASP A 173 -2.39 23.89 -2.40
N ALA A 174 -1.65 23.77 -3.49
CA ALA A 174 -2.15 24.19 -4.79
C ALA A 174 -2.98 23.08 -5.45
N SER A 175 -4.15 23.45 -5.95
CA SER A 175 -5.00 22.55 -6.71
C SER A 175 -4.25 22.04 -7.94
N VAL A 176 -4.41 20.75 -8.27
CA VAL A 176 -3.84 20.18 -9.51
C VAL A 176 -4.27 20.99 -10.73
N SER A 177 -5.49 21.53 -10.68
CA SER A 177 -6.05 22.45 -11.68
C SER A 177 -5.21 23.72 -11.87
N TYR A 178 -4.67 24.30 -10.80
CA TYR A 178 -3.80 25.48 -10.89
C TYR A 178 -2.49 25.16 -11.61
N TYR A 179 -1.88 24.01 -11.31
CA TYR A 179 -0.65 23.58 -12.01
C TYR A 179 -0.89 23.29 -13.49
N ILE A 180 -2.00 22.62 -13.83
CA ILE A 180 -2.37 22.37 -15.23
C ILE A 180 -2.68 23.68 -15.95
N ALA A 181 -3.44 24.58 -15.32
CA ALA A 181 -3.78 25.88 -15.92
C ALA A 181 -2.53 26.72 -16.18
N GLN A 182 -1.59 26.78 -15.22
CA GLN A 182 -0.32 27.48 -15.38
C GLN A 182 0.55 26.89 -16.49
N GLN A 183 0.58 25.56 -16.63
CA GLN A 183 1.28 24.90 -17.73
C GLN A 183 0.64 25.23 -19.09
N VAL A 184 -0.69 25.20 -19.18
CA VAL A 184 -1.43 25.52 -20.40
C VAL A 184 -1.26 26.98 -20.77
N GLU A 185 -1.33 27.90 -19.81
CA GLU A 185 -1.12 29.33 -20.02
C GLU A 185 0.33 29.65 -20.44
N GLY A 186 1.31 28.97 -19.84
CA GLY A 186 2.72 29.06 -20.25
C GLY A 186 2.97 28.53 -21.66
N ILE A 187 2.24 27.51 -22.10
CA ILE A 187 2.30 27.00 -23.48
C ILE A 187 1.57 27.93 -24.45
N ALA A 188 0.42 28.48 -24.05
CA ALA A 188 -0.37 29.41 -24.86
C ALA A 188 0.31 30.78 -25.04
N GLY A 189 1.12 31.20 -24.08
CA GLY A 189 1.89 32.45 -24.12
C GLY A 189 3.25 32.34 -24.80
N MET A 190 3.70 31.15 -25.23
CA MET A 190 4.97 30.99 -25.95
C MET A 190 4.83 31.36 -27.42
N ASP A 191 5.76 32.17 -27.92
CA ASP A 191 5.89 32.46 -29.34
C ASP A 191 6.27 31.20 -30.13
N PHE A 192 5.78 31.07 -31.37
CA PHE A 192 5.87 29.81 -32.13
C PHE A 192 7.31 29.32 -32.31
N GLU A 193 8.26 30.24 -32.53
CA GLU A 193 9.68 29.91 -32.66
C GLU A 193 10.27 29.36 -31.37
N SER A 194 9.93 29.96 -30.22
CA SER A 194 10.43 29.52 -28.92
C SER A 194 9.88 28.12 -28.57
N ALA A 195 8.61 27.88 -28.89
CA ALA A 195 7.98 26.57 -28.71
C ALA A 195 8.64 25.49 -29.61
N LEU A 196 8.94 25.83 -30.86
CA LEU A 196 9.58 24.92 -31.83
C LEU A 196 11.01 24.57 -31.41
N VAL A 197 11.80 25.57 -30.99
CA VAL A 197 13.17 25.36 -30.51
C VAL A 197 13.17 24.50 -29.24
N LEU A 198 12.31 24.81 -28.27
CA LEU A 198 12.24 24.04 -27.01
C LEU A 198 11.78 22.59 -27.25
N SER A 199 10.80 22.37 -28.12
CA SER A 199 10.35 21.03 -28.52
C SER A 199 11.45 20.24 -29.22
N THR A 200 12.17 20.87 -30.15
CA THR A 200 13.26 20.23 -30.90
C THR A 200 14.43 19.87 -29.99
N VAL A 201 14.81 20.76 -29.07
CA VAL A 201 15.89 20.53 -28.11
C VAL A 201 15.51 19.41 -27.14
N SER A 202 14.29 19.42 -26.59
CA SER A 202 13.83 18.38 -25.67
C SER A 202 13.75 17.00 -26.35
N ALA A 203 13.30 16.93 -27.60
CA ALA A 203 13.30 15.70 -28.40
C ALA A 203 14.72 15.16 -28.61
N TRP A 204 15.69 16.03 -28.94
CA TRP A 204 17.09 15.65 -29.09
C TRP A 204 17.71 15.15 -27.78
N VAL A 205 17.46 15.84 -26.67
CA VAL A 205 17.96 15.44 -25.35
C VAL A 205 17.41 14.08 -24.95
N MET A 206 16.10 13.86 -25.11
CA MET A 206 15.47 12.56 -24.81
C MET A 206 16.00 11.45 -25.72
N GLY A 207 16.19 11.73 -27.01
CA GLY A 207 16.78 10.79 -27.96
C GLY A 207 18.21 10.39 -27.59
N LEU A 208 19.07 11.35 -27.24
CA LEU A 208 20.43 11.09 -26.80
C LEU A 208 20.47 10.29 -25.49
N LEU A 209 19.60 10.61 -24.54
CA LEU A 209 19.50 9.90 -23.27
C LEU A 209 19.07 8.44 -23.48
N PHE A 210 18.13 8.21 -24.39
CA PHE A 210 17.70 6.85 -24.77
C PHE A 210 18.83 6.07 -25.47
N LEU A 211 19.57 6.71 -26.38
CA LEU A 211 20.73 6.09 -27.05
C LEU A 211 21.84 5.75 -26.06
N LEU A 212 22.12 6.62 -25.08
CA LEU A 212 23.08 6.35 -24.00
C LEU A 212 22.64 5.16 -23.14
N LEU A 213 21.37 5.10 -22.75
CA LEU A 213 20.82 3.97 -22.00
C LEU A 213 20.90 2.67 -22.80
N ALA A 214 20.57 2.70 -24.10
CA ALA A 214 20.69 1.55 -25.00
C ALA A 214 22.14 1.09 -25.14
N ALA A 215 23.08 2.02 -25.33
CA ALA A 215 24.51 1.72 -25.42
C ALA A 215 25.05 1.12 -24.11
N MET A 216 24.63 1.64 -22.94
CA MET A 216 24.97 1.08 -21.63
C MET A 216 24.38 -0.33 -21.44
N ALA A 217 23.14 -0.55 -21.86
CA ALA A 217 22.48 -1.86 -21.80
C ALA A 217 23.21 -2.91 -22.67
N VAL A 218 23.58 -2.54 -23.90
CA VAL A 218 24.35 -3.41 -24.82
C VAL A 218 25.75 -3.71 -24.26
N ARG A 219 26.46 -2.70 -23.74
CA ARG A 219 27.77 -2.88 -23.09
C ARG A 219 27.68 -3.83 -21.88
N ASN A 220 26.65 -3.70 -21.05
CA ASN A 220 26.43 -4.59 -19.90
C ASN A 220 26.10 -6.02 -20.34
N LYS A 221 25.32 -6.21 -21.42
CA LYS A 221 25.01 -7.54 -21.96
C LYS A 221 26.25 -8.20 -22.57
N GLY A 222 27.08 -7.45 -23.29
CA GLY A 222 28.37 -7.92 -23.84
C GLY A 222 29.41 -8.27 -22.77
N ARG A 223 29.49 -7.50 -21.67
CA ARG A 223 30.34 -7.84 -20.50
C ARG A 223 29.88 -9.12 -19.80
N LYS A 224 28.56 -9.34 -19.67
CA LYS A 224 28.01 -10.58 -19.10
C LYS A 224 28.28 -11.80 -19.99
N LEU A 225 28.20 -11.65 -21.32
CA LEU A 225 28.51 -12.73 -22.26
C LEU A 225 29.99 -13.12 -22.22
N LYS A 226 30.91 -12.14 -22.24
CA LYS A 226 32.36 -12.41 -22.13
C LYS A 226 32.77 -13.09 -20.81
N ARG A 227 32.04 -12.86 -19.72
CA ARG A 227 32.30 -13.46 -18.40
C ARG A 227 31.69 -14.85 -18.21
N SER A 228 30.89 -15.32 -19.18
CA SER A 228 30.29 -16.67 -19.21
C SER A 228 31.05 -17.63 -20.13
N VAL A 229 31.95 -17.11 -20.97
CA VAL A 229 32.73 -17.86 -21.98
C VAL A 229 34.20 -18.03 -21.54
N VAL A 230 34.56 -17.48 -20.37
CA VAL A 230 35.82 -17.71 -19.65
C VAL A 230 35.48 -18.43 -18.36
#